data_AF-A0A221V1P4-F1
#
_entry.id   AF-A0A221V1P4-F1
#
_cell.length_a   1.000
_cell.length_b   1.000
_cell.length_c   1.000
_cell.angle_alpha   90.00
_cell.angle_beta   90.00
_cell.angle_gamma   90.00
#
_symmetry.space_group_name_H-M   'P 1'
#
loop_
_entity.id
_entity.type
_entity.pdbx_description
1 polymer ?
#
loop_
_entity_poly.entity_id
_entity_poly.type
_entity_poly.pdbx_seq_one_letter_code
_entity_poly.pdbx_strand_id
1 'polypeptide(L)'
;MVAVLNGVLAQLIMGSRVLYGMAGQNNAPKLFHQVHKKYRTPILATLAIAIGIVVLAIFVPIVELANTTSYVVISVFTMVNLSQTKLAINDYGRKKCWGNRKFLLPLLAALLCIVFLVYKILAEL
;
A
#
# COMPACT_ATOMS: atom_id res chain seq x y z
N MET A 1 13.75 -2.90 19.59
CA MET A 1 12.43 -3.59 19.60
C MET A 1 11.25 -2.64 19.57
N VAL A 2 11.27 -1.53 20.33
CA VAL A 2 10.19 -0.51 20.34
C VAL A 2 9.83 0.03 18.93
N ALA A 3 10.83 0.23 18.05
CA ALA A 3 10.59 0.68 16.67
C ALA A 3 9.82 -0.35 15.81
N VAL A 4 10.11 -1.64 15.98
CA VAL A 4 9.42 -2.72 15.25
C VAL A 4 7.96 -2.80 15.67
N LEU A 5 7.69 -2.74 16.99
CA LEU A 5 6.33 -2.73 17.53
C LEU A 5 5.51 -1.54 17.00
N ASN A 6 6.09 -0.34 17.03
CA ASN A 6 5.42 0.85 16.46
C ASN A 6 5.16 0.70 14.95
N GLY A 7 6.09 0.11 14.19
CA GLY A 7 5.91 -0.15 12.76
C GLY A 7 4.73 -1.10 12.49
N VAL A 8 4.65 -2.21 13.22
CA VAL A 8 3.56 -3.18 13.10
C VAL A 8 2.21 -2.56 13.51
N LEU A 9 2.17 -1.79 14.60
CA LEU A 9 0.97 -1.07 15.03
C LEU A 9 0.51 -0.05 13.97
N ALA A 10 1.44 0.71 13.40
CA ALA A 10 1.12 1.66 12.33
C ALA A 10 0.57 0.96 11.09
N GLN A 11 1.14 -0.19 10.71
CA GLN A 11 0.69 -0.98 9.56
C GLN A 11 -0.71 -1.58 9.78
N LEU A 12 -1.02 -2.05 10.99
CA LEU A 12 -2.36 -2.51 11.37
C LEU A 12 -3.41 -1.39 11.29
N ILE A 13 -3.07 -0.19 11.78
CA ILE A 13 -3.97 0.97 11.77
C ILE A 13 -4.20 1.45 10.32
N MET A 14 -3.13 1.58 9.52
CA MET A 14 -3.22 2.00 8.12
C MET A 14 -4.04 0.99 7.30
N GLY A 15 -3.77 -0.30 7.44
CA GLY A 15 -4.52 -1.36 6.76
C GLY A 15 -6.00 -1.36 7.11
N SER A 16 -6.33 -1.22 8.40
CA SER A 16 -7.73 -1.13 8.86
C SER A 16 -8.46 0.07 8.25
N ARG A 17 -7.78 1.21 8.08
CA ARG A 17 -8.36 2.41 7.45
C ARG A 17 -8.57 2.26 5.95
N VAL A 18 -7.67 1.59 5.23
CA VAL A 18 -7.85 1.29 3.80
C VAL A 18 -9.05 0.36 3.62
N LEU A 19 -9.16 -0.70 4.42
CA LEU A 19 -10.28 -1.64 4.38
C LEU A 19 -11.62 -0.93 4.70
N TYR A 20 -11.61 -0.07 5.71
CA TYR A 20 -12.77 0.75 6.06
C TYR A 20 -13.16 1.74 4.96
N GLY A 21 -12.19 2.43 4.35
CA GLY A 21 -12.42 3.34 3.23
C GLY A 21 -12.98 2.65 1.99
N MET A 22 -12.60 1.39 1.75
CA MET A 22 -13.19 0.56 0.69
C MET A 22 -14.60 0.06 1.05
N ALA A 23 -14.85 -0.27 2.32
CA ALA A 23 -16.20 -0.62 2.82
C ALA A 23 -17.19 0.56 2.81
N GLY A 24 -16.69 1.80 2.80
CA GLY A 24 -17.47 3.02 2.61
C GLY A 24 -17.93 3.26 1.16
N GLN A 25 -17.25 2.67 0.17
CA GLN A 25 -17.50 2.89 -1.26
C GLN A 25 -18.36 1.78 -1.92
N ASN A 26 -19.15 1.00 -1.14
CA ASN A 26 -20.03 -0.09 -1.60
C ASN A 26 -19.36 -1.27 -2.35
N ASN A 27 -18.02 -1.37 -2.40
CA ASN A 27 -17.30 -2.47 -3.06
C ASN A 27 -17.02 -3.70 -2.17
N ALA A 28 -17.53 -3.72 -0.93
CA ALA A 28 -17.41 -4.86 -0.01
C ALA A 28 -18.75 -5.12 0.71
N PRO A 29 -19.12 -6.40 0.98
CA PRO A 29 -20.37 -6.74 1.61
C PRO A 29 -20.54 -6.05 2.98
N LYS A 30 -21.77 -5.59 3.26
CA LYS A 30 -22.18 -4.70 4.38
C LYS A 30 -21.77 -5.16 5.80
N LEU A 31 -21.23 -6.37 5.95
CA LEU A 31 -20.70 -6.91 7.21
C LEU A 31 -19.44 -6.17 7.71
N PHE A 32 -18.63 -5.58 6.82
CA PHE A 32 -17.46 -4.78 7.23
C PHE A 32 -17.79 -3.34 7.66
N HIS A 33 -19.04 -2.92 7.51
CA HIS A 33 -19.50 -1.57 7.84
C HIS A 33 -19.91 -1.42 9.32
N GLN A 34 -19.88 -2.49 10.11
CA GLN A 34 -20.27 -2.46 11.51
C GLN A 34 -19.12 -1.88 12.36
N VAL A 35 -19.14 -0.56 12.50
CA VAL A 35 -18.24 0.20 13.39
C VAL A 35 -18.85 0.25 14.78
N HIS A 36 -18.05 0.01 15.82
CA HIS A 36 -18.54 0.12 17.19
C HIS A 36 -18.90 1.58 17.53
N LYS A 37 -20.15 1.82 17.94
CA LYS A 37 -20.78 3.15 18.10
C LYS A 37 -20.06 4.07 19.12
N LYS A 38 -19.24 3.51 20.01
CA LYS A 38 -18.54 4.24 21.10
C LYS A 38 -17.06 4.55 20.82
N TYR A 39 -16.36 3.73 20.03
CA TYR A 39 -14.91 3.87 19.79
C TYR A 39 -14.55 4.21 18.33
N ARG A 40 -15.52 4.22 17.40
CA ARG A 40 -15.30 4.48 15.96
C ARG A 40 -14.19 3.61 15.33
N THR A 41 -13.89 2.47 15.93
CA THR A 41 -12.91 1.50 15.43
C THR A 41 -13.63 0.36 14.71
N PRO A 42 -13.24 0.01 13.47
CA PRO A 42 -13.80 -1.12 12.74
C PRO A 42 -13.18 -2.42 13.29
N ILE A 43 -13.71 -2.91 14.41
CA ILE A 43 -13.20 -4.08 15.14
C ILE A 43 -13.14 -5.31 14.22
N LEU A 44 -14.14 -5.51 13.37
CA LEU A 44 -14.16 -6.60 12.37
C LEU A 44 -13.01 -6.49 11.35
N ALA A 45 -12.67 -5.28 10.89
CA ALA A 45 -11.57 -5.09 9.94
C ALA A 45 -10.21 -5.33 10.61
N THR A 46 -10.02 -4.83 11.84
CA THR A 46 -8.79 -5.06 12.59
C THR A 46 -8.62 -6.53 12.96
N LEU A 47 -9.70 -7.22 13.37
CA LEU A 47 -9.66 -8.64 13.71
C LEU A 47 -9.38 -9.49 12.46
N ALA A 48 -10.01 -9.19 11.32
CA ALA A 48 -9.74 -9.90 10.07
C ALA A 48 -8.28 -9.77 9.62
N ILE A 49 -7.72 -8.55 9.67
CA ILE A 49 -6.32 -8.30 9.34
C ILE A 49 -5.39 -9.02 10.34
N ALA A 50 -5.67 -8.93 11.63
CA ALA A 50 -4.87 -9.58 12.67
C ALA A 50 -4.86 -11.11 12.51
N ILE A 51 -6.02 -11.73 12.28
CA ILE A 51 -6.12 -13.17 12.03
C ILE A 51 -5.35 -13.54 10.76
N GLY A 52 -5.48 -12.77 9.67
CA GLY A 52 -4.74 -13.01 8.45
C GLY A 52 -3.23 -12.98 8.66
N ILE A 53 -2.72 -11.98 9.40
CA ILE A 53 -1.28 -11.87 9.73
C ILE A 53 -0.81 -13.07 10.57
N VAL A 54 -1.58 -13.46 11.60
CA VAL A 54 -1.21 -14.59 12.47
C VAL A 54 -1.16 -15.90 11.68
N VAL A 55 -2.14 -16.15 10.80
CA VAL A 55 -2.17 -17.35 9.97
C VAL A 55 -0.97 -17.39 9.01
N LEU A 56 -0.67 -16.28 8.32
CA LEU A 56 0.48 -16.20 7.41
C LEU A 56 1.82 -16.36 8.17
N ALA A 57 1.93 -15.80 9.37
CA ALA A 57 3.15 -15.86 10.17
C ALA A 57 3.46 -17.29 10.70
N ILE A 58 2.44 -18.13 10.87
CA ILE A 58 2.61 -19.53 11.32
C ILE A 58 3.02 -20.43 10.15
N PHE A 59 2.47 -20.18 8.95
CA PHE A 59 2.65 -21.06 7.80
C PHE A 59 3.87 -20.74 6.94
N VAL A 60 4.40 -19.50 6.97
CA VAL A 60 5.42 -19.05 6.03
C VAL A 60 6.64 -18.46 6.77
N PRO A 61 7.88 -18.86 6.43
CA PRO A 61 9.07 -18.34 7.06
C PRO A 61 9.24 -16.82 6.81
N ILE A 62 9.68 -16.11 7.85
CA ILE A 62 9.77 -14.64 7.89
C ILE A 62 10.58 -14.07 6.70
N VAL A 63 11.61 -14.81 6.26
CA VAL A 63 12.48 -14.43 5.14
C VAL A 63 11.72 -14.38 3.81
N GLU A 64 10.92 -15.40 3.53
CA GLU A 64 10.12 -15.50 2.31
C GLU A 64 8.98 -14.48 2.34
N LEU A 65 8.36 -14.28 3.50
CA LEU A 65 7.37 -13.22 3.75
C LEU A 65 7.91 -11.84 3.43
N ALA A 66 9.12 -11.53 3.89
CA ALA A 66 9.78 -10.25 3.65
C ALA A 66 10.12 -10.05 2.16
N ASN A 67 10.51 -11.13 1.48
CA ASN A 67 10.79 -11.10 0.05
C ASN A 67 9.52 -10.77 -0.74
N THR A 68 8.42 -11.52 -0.52
CA THR A 68 7.11 -11.30 -1.16
C THR A 68 6.53 -9.93 -0.82
N THR A 69 6.60 -9.50 0.45
CA THR A 69 6.09 -8.18 0.86
C THR A 69 6.80 -7.06 0.11
N SER A 70 8.12 -7.16 -0.06
CA SER A 70 8.88 -6.18 -0.83
C SER A 70 8.45 -6.15 -2.30
N TYR A 71 8.19 -7.31 -2.92
CA TYR A 71 7.64 -7.38 -4.28
C TYR A 71 6.28 -6.68 -4.38
N VAL A 72 5.36 -6.99 -3.47
CA VAL A 72 4.02 -6.37 -3.44
C VAL A 72 4.11 -4.86 -3.27
N VAL A 73 4.91 -4.39 -2.31
CA VAL A 73 5.06 -2.95 -2.04
C VAL A 73 5.65 -2.22 -3.25
N ILE A 74 6.72 -2.73 -3.87
CA ILE A 74 7.33 -2.09 -5.04
C ILE A 74 6.36 -2.06 -6.23
N SER A 75 5.61 -3.14 -6.45
CA SER A 75 4.61 -3.22 -7.52
C SER A 75 3.49 -2.21 -7.32
N VAL A 76 2.90 -2.15 -6.12
CA VAL A 76 1.86 -1.17 -5.78
C VAL A 76 2.40 0.25 -5.91
N PHE A 77 3.61 0.51 -5.42
CA PHE A 77 4.23 1.83 -5.51
C PHE A 77 4.46 2.25 -6.96
N THR A 78 4.90 1.35 -7.83
CA THR A 78 5.05 1.59 -9.27
C THR A 78 3.72 1.98 -9.91
N MET A 79 2.66 1.22 -9.63
CA MET A 79 1.33 1.48 -10.18
C MET A 79 0.75 2.83 -9.71
N VAL A 80 0.92 3.17 -8.44
CA VAL A 80 0.48 4.46 -7.87
C VAL A 80 1.25 5.62 -8.49
N ASN A 81 2.57 5.52 -8.64
CA ASN A 81 3.37 6.58 -9.28
C ASN A 81 3.00 6.76 -10.74
N LEU A 82 2.76 5.67 -11.49
CA LEU A 82 2.31 5.73 -12.87
C LEU A 82 0.93 6.39 -13.00
N SER A 83 0.01 6.06 -12.09
CA SER A 83 -1.30 6.73 -12.01
C SER A 83 -1.17 8.23 -11.71
N GLN A 84 -0.28 8.61 -10.78
CA GLN A 84 0.02 10.01 -10.48
C GLN A 84 0.62 10.73 -11.68
N THR A 85 1.55 10.11 -12.41
CA THR A 85 2.10 10.68 -13.65
C THR A 85 1.01 10.89 -14.70
N LYS A 86 0.10 9.91 -14.88
CA LYS A 86 -1.01 10.03 -15.83
C LYS A 86 -1.98 11.16 -15.44
N LEU A 87 -2.35 11.26 -14.16
CA LEU A 87 -3.20 12.35 -13.66
C LEU A 87 -2.53 13.71 -13.84
N ALA A 88 -1.25 13.82 -13.50
CA ALA A 88 -0.51 15.08 -13.63
C ALA A 88 -0.34 15.53 -15.09
N ILE A 89 -0.25 14.59 -16.05
CA ILE A 89 -0.26 14.91 -17.50
C ILE A 89 -1.62 15.45 -17.93
N ASN A 90 -2.70 14.85 -17.41
CA ASN A 90 -4.08 15.21 -17.76
C ASN A 90 -4.49 16.57 -17.18
N ASP A 91 -4.12 16.86 -15.92
CA ASP A 91 -4.49 18.12 -15.24
C ASP A 91 -3.68 19.34 -15.71
N TYR A 92 -2.38 19.19 -16.00
CA TYR A 92 -1.51 20.36 -16.28
C TYR A 92 -1.31 20.68 -17.77
N GLY A 93 -1.63 19.77 -18.68
CA GLY A 93 -1.45 19.96 -20.12
C GLY A 93 0.03 20.02 -20.56
N ARG A 94 0.37 19.34 -21.66
CA ARG A 94 1.75 19.02 -22.11
C ARG A 94 2.80 20.16 -22.12
N LYS A 95 2.43 21.44 -22.09
CA LYS A 95 3.35 22.57 -22.32
C LYS A 95 3.86 23.29 -21.06
N LYS A 96 3.24 23.10 -19.88
CA LYS A 96 3.68 23.75 -18.62
C LYS A 96 4.17 22.77 -17.53
N CYS A 97 4.30 21.48 -17.86
CA CYS A 97 4.76 20.43 -16.95
C CYS A 97 6.25 20.48 -16.61
N TRP A 98 7.11 20.96 -17.52
CA TRP A 98 8.56 20.79 -17.37
C TRP A 98 9.21 21.71 -16.33
N GLY A 99 8.52 22.80 -15.92
CA GLY A 99 9.05 23.78 -14.96
C GLY A 99 8.69 23.53 -13.49
N ASN A 100 7.85 22.54 -13.18
CA ASN A 100 7.29 22.38 -11.84
C ASN A 100 7.86 21.14 -11.13
N ARG A 101 8.57 21.34 -9.99
CA ARG A 101 9.13 20.25 -9.16
C ARG A 101 8.12 19.17 -8.78
N LYS A 102 6.83 19.52 -8.73
CA LYS A 102 5.71 18.61 -8.42
C LYS A 102 5.50 17.49 -9.45
N PHE A 103 5.97 17.65 -10.69
CA PHE A 103 5.90 16.62 -11.74
C PHE A 103 7.17 15.76 -11.82
N LEU A 104 8.33 16.35 -11.51
CA LEU A 104 9.61 15.63 -11.54
C LEU A 104 9.70 14.57 -10.43
N LEU A 105 9.09 14.85 -9.27
CA LEU A 105 9.07 13.96 -8.09
C LEU A 105 8.40 12.59 -8.38
N PRO A 106 7.16 12.53 -8.91
CA PRO A 106 6.53 11.25 -9.29
C PRO A 106 7.24 10.53 -10.43
N LEU A 107 7.80 11.26 -11.40
CA LEU A 107 8.48 10.66 -12.55
C LEU A 107 9.79 9.97 -12.13
N LEU A 108 10.61 10.65 -11.32
CA LEU A 108 11.82 10.07 -10.73
C LEU A 108 11.47 8.86 -9.87
N ALA A 109 10.42 8.94 -9.06
CA ALA A 109 9.96 7.83 -8.22
C ALA A 109 9.48 6.62 -9.04
N ALA A 110 8.72 6.85 -10.12
CA ALA A 110 8.29 5.80 -11.04
C ALA A 110 9.50 5.10 -11.69
N LEU A 111 10.46 5.90 -12.19
CA LEU A 111 11.65 5.38 -12.87
C LEU A 111 12.53 4.57 -11.90
N LEU A 112 12.71 5.06 -10.67
CA LEU A 112 13.46 4.36 -9.63
C LEU A 112 12.78 3.05 -9.20
N CYS A 113 11.45 3.03 -9.10
CA CYS A 113 10.70 1.80 -8.79
C CYS A 113 10.75 0.78 -9.92
N ILE A 114 10.69 1.21 -11.17
CA ILE A 114 10.85 0.32 -12.34
C ILE A 114 12.24 -0.30 -12.34
N VAL A 115 13.29 0.51 -12.11
CA VAL A 115 14.66 0.01 -12.00
C VAL A 115 14.77 -1.02 -10.87
N PHE A 116 14.23 -0.73 -9.68
CA PHE A 116 14.25 -1.68 -8.56
C PHE A 116 13.48 -2.98 -8.84
N LEU A 117 12.32 -2.89 -9.50
CA LEU A 117 11.50 -4.05 -9.86
C LEU A 117 12.24 -4.94 -10.89
N VAL A 118 12.91 -4.33 -11.87
CA VAL A 118 13.75 -5.04 -12.84
C VAL A 118 14.95 -5.71 -12.17
N TYR A 119 15.64 -5.02 -11.26
CA TYR A 119 16.75 -5.61 -10.49
C TYR A 119 16.29 -6.81 -9.65
N LYS A 120 15.12 -6.71 -9.01
CA LYS A 120 14.51 -7.79 -8.23
C LYS A 120 14.11 -8.98 -9.09
N ILE A 121 13.61 -8.77 -10.31
CA ILE A 121 13.33 -9.84 -11.28
C ILE A 121 14.61 -10.50 -11.78
N LEU A 122 15.64 -9.72 -12.06
CA LEU A 122 16.92 -10.21 -12.56
C LEU A 122 17.72 -10.99 -11.49
N ALA A 123 17.55 -10.64 -10.20
CA ALA A 123 18.21 -11.30 -9.08
C ALA A 123 17.57 -12.63 -8.68
N GLU A 124 16.32 -12.89 -9.09
CA GLU A 124 15.65 -14.19 -8.93
C GLU A 124 15.74 -15.10 -10.15
N LEU A 125 16.45 -14.68 -11.21
CA LEU A 125 16.76 -15.48 -12.39
C LEU A 125 18.12 -16.20 -12.22
#